data_AF-A0A535QPI3-F1
#
_entry.id   AF-A0A535QPI3-F1
#
_cell.length_a   1.000
_cell.length_b   1.000
_cell.length_c   1.000
_cell.angle_alpha   90.00
_cell.angle_beta   90.00
_cell.angle_gamma   90.00
#
_symmetry.space_group_name_H-M   'P 1'
#
loop_
_entity.id
_entity.type
_entity.pdbx_description
1 polymer ?
#
loop_
_entity_poly.entity_id
_entity_poly.type
_entity_poly.pdbx_seq_one_letter_code
_entity_poly.pdbx_strand_id
1 'polypeptide(L)'
;MTASKRSVKLLVAPLITWMREGGDPWAVNLAYWNTRRELMGKGETFDGPAANTLSNIDTAMDSFSPAPDRGDHQIDEAQLRKELGAAIEQLRKLGYLAK
;
A
#
# COMPACT_ATOMS: atom_id res chain seq x y z
N MET A 1 -6.14 -16.64 -9.40
CA MET A 1 -6.61 -15.63 -10.38
C MET A 1 -5.88 -14.35 -10.05
N THR A 2 -5.30 -13.68 -11.05
CA THR A 2 -4.60 -12.40 -10.86
C THR A 2 -5.53 -11.33 -10.30
N ALA A 3 -5.02 -10.46 -9.43
CA ALA A 3 -5.82 -9.53 -8.66
C ALA A 3 -6.63 -8.61 -9.57
N SER A 4 -7.93 -8.56 -9.32
CA SER A 4 -8.82 -7.70 -10.09
C SER A 4 -8.52 -6.21 -9.82
N LYS A 5 -8.90 -5.32 -10.76
CA LYS A 5 -8.84 -3.86 -10.52
C LYS A 5 -9.59 -3.45 -9.24
N ARG A 6 -10.70 -4.14 -8.95
CA ARG A 6 -11.47 -3.93 -7.72
C ARG A 6 -10.65 -4.30 -6.48
N SER A 7 -9.96 -5.43 -6.50
CA SER A 7 -9.13 -5.91 -5.39
C SER A 7 -7.95 -4.98 -5.13
N VAL A 8 -7.27 -4.51 -6.17
CA VAL A 8 -6.21 -3.51 -6.05
C VAL A 8 -6.75 -2.20 -5.47
N LYS A 9 -7.90 -1.72 -5.99
CA LYS A 9 -8.54 -0.50 -5.46
C LYS A 9 -8.92 -0.64 -3.98
N LEU A 10 -9.48 -1.79 -3.58
CA LEU A 10 -9.81 -2.07 -2.18
C LEU A 10 -8.57 -2.09 -1.30
N LEU A 11 -7.50 -2.75 -1.75
CA LEU A 11 -6.25 -2.87 -1.02
C LEU A 11 -5.61 -1.51 -0.71
N VAL A 12 -5.56 -0.60 -1.69
CA VAL A 12 -4.90 0.70 -1.51
C VAL A 12 -5.82 1.83 -1.03
N ALA A 13 -7.13 1.59 -0.92
CA ALA A 13 -8.10 2.60 -0.50
C ALA A 13 -7.75 3.23 0.88
N PRO A 14 -7.39 2.46 1.93
CA PRO A 14 -7.00 3.04 3.21
C PRO A 14 -5.80 3.99 3.08
N LEU A 15 -4.81 3.62 2.26
CA LEU A 15 -3.61 4.42 2.01
C LEU A 15 -3.97 5.75 1.34
N ILE A 16 -4.82 5.72 0.31
CA ILE A 16 -5.26 6.92 -0.41
C ILE A 16 -6.03 7.86 0.53
N THR A 17 -6.93 7.33 1.34
CA THR A 17 -7.69 8.11 2.32
C THR A 17 -6.74 8.76 3.33
N TRP A 18 -5.84 8.00 3.94
CA TRP A 18 -4.87 8.50 4.91
C TRP A 18 -3.92 9.55 4.33
N MET A 19 -3.45 9.36 3.09
CA MET A 19 -2.60 10.36 2.44
C MET A 19 -3.32 11.70 2.22
N ARG A 20 -4.64 11.68 2.00
CA ARG A 20 -5.47 12.87 1.79
C ARG A 20 -5.90 13.54 3.09
N GLU A 21 -6.34 12.74 4.05
CA GLU A 21 -7.02 13.22 5.27
C GLU A 21 -6.11 13.24 6.49
N GLY A 22 -4.93 12.63 6.40
CA GLY A 22 -4.06 12.41 7.55
C GLY A 22 -4.57 11.27 8.44
N GLY A 23 -4.13 11.29 9.71
CA GLY A 23 -4.47 10.27 10.71
C GLY A 23 -3.27 9.41 11.09
N ASP A 24 -3.53 8.40 11.92
CA ASP A 24 -2.49 7.52 12.47
C ASP A 24 -1.90 6.60 11.39
N PRO A 25 -0.60 6.73 11.06
CA PRO A 25 0.07 5.86 10.09
C PRO A 25 0.15 4.40 10.55
N TRP A 26 0.10 4.13 11.86
CA TRP A 26 0.08 2.75 12.34
C TRP A 26 -1.27 2.08 12.07
N ALA A 27 -2.38 2.78 12.32
CA ALA A 27 -3.72 2.31 11.97
C ALA A 27 -3.86 2.02 10.47
N VAL A 28 -3.32 2.86 9.58
CA VAL A 28 -3.36 2.59 8.14
C VAL A 28 -2.51 1.38 7.74
N ASN A 29 -1.37 1.17 8.42
CA ASN A 29 -0.52 0.00 8.23
C ASN A 29 -1.24 -1.31 8.53
N LEU A 30 -1.89 -1.38 9.70
CA LEU A 30 -2.70 -2.52 10.07
C LEU A 30 -3.87 -2.74 9.10
N ALA A 31 -4.54 -1.67 8.67
CA ALA A 31 -5.65 -1.76 7.72
C ALA A 31 -5.22 -2.31 6.35
N TYR A 32 -4.06 -1.88 5.84
CA TYR A 32 -3.48 -2.39 4.60
C TYR A 32 -3.24 -3.90 4.68
N TRP A 33 -2.51 -4.37 5.70
CA TRP A 33 -2.18 -5.80 5.83
C TRP A 33 -3.40 -6.67 6.11
N ASN A 34 -4.38 -6.18 6.87
CA ASN A 34 -5.65 -6.88 7.08
C ASN A 34 -6.40 -7.04 5.75
N THR A 35 -6.52 -5.97 4.96
CA THR A 35 -7.18 -6.01 3.65
C THR A 35 -6.45 -6.95 2.69
N ARG A 36 -5.11 -6.91 2.69
CA ARG A 36 -4.30 -7.82 1.87
C ARG A 36 -4.55 -9.28 2.21
N ARG A 37 -4.50 -9.63 3.50
CA ARG A 37 -4.77 -11.00 3.99
C ARG A 37 -6.20 -11.44 3.68
N GLU A 38 -7.18 -10.56 3.84
CA GLU A 38 -8.58 -10.85 3.52
C GLU A 38 -8.77 -11.17 2.03
N LEU A 39 -8.17 -10.36 1.14
CA LEU A 39 -8.26 -10.58 -0.31
C LEU A 39 -7.55 -11.88 -0.72
N MET A 40 -6.37 -12.16 -0.17
CA MET A 40 -5.68 -13.43 -0.39
C MET A 40 -6.49 -14.63 0.12
N GLY A 41 -7.15 -14.50 1.28
CA GLY A 41 -8.05 -15.52 1.81
C GLY A 41 -9.27 -15.79 0.92
N LYS A 42 -9.64 -14.84 0.04
CA LYS A 42 -10.69 -14.99 -0.98
C LYS A 42 -10.16 -15.52 -2.32
N GLY A 43 -8.88 -15.88 -2.42
CA GLY A 43 -8.27 -16.45 -3.62
C GLY A 43 -7.70 -15.42 -4.61
N GLU A 44 -7.61 -14.15 -4.22
CA GLU A 44 -6.92 -13.13 -5.02
C GLU A 44 -5.41 -13.36 -4.96
N THR A 45 -4.76 -13.35 -6.12
CA THR A 45 -3.29 -13.38 -6.20
C THR A 45 -2.79 -12.06 -6.79
N PHE A 46 -1.93 -11.34 -6.08
CA PHE A 46 -1.45 -10.00 -6.50
C PHE A 46 -0.32 -10.06 -7.54
N ASP A 47 -0.51 -10.88 -8.56
CA ASP A 47 0.45 -11.10 -9.65
C ASP A 47 0.21 -10.12 -10.82
N GLY A 48 1.02 -10.25 -11.88
CA GLY A 48 0.80 -9.55 -13.15
C GLY A 48 1.34 -8.11 -13.19
N PRO A 49 0.78 -7.24 -14.05
CA PRO A 49 1.37 -5.92 -14.34
C PRO A 49 1.54 -4.99 -13.14
N ALA A 50 0.72 -5.15 -12.10
CA ALA A 50 0.80 -4.36 -10.86
C ALA A 50 1.70 -4.99 -9.78
N ALA A 51 2.18 -6.22 -9.95
CA ALA A 51 2.87 -6.98 -8.90
C ALA A 51 4.07 -6.23 -8.31
N ASN A 52 4.94 -5.69 -9.17
CA ASN A 52 6.11 -4.93 -8.73
C ASN A 52 5.70 -3.66 -7.95
N THR A 53 4.66 -2.97 -8.40
CA THR A 53 4.16 -1.77 -7.72
C THR A 53 3.55 -2.11 -6.36
N LEU A 54 2.80 -3.20 -6.27
CA LEU A 54 2.24 -3.68 -5.01
C LEU A 54 3.32 -4.18 -4.06
N SER A 55 4.38 -4.83 -4.58
CA SER A 55 5.54 -5.22 -3.79
C SER A 55 6.28 -4.01 -3.21
N ASN A 56 6.37 -2.90 -3.94
CA ASN A 56 6.98 -1.68 -3.40
C ASN A 56 6.13 -1.09 -2.26
N ILE A 57 4.80 -1.17 -2.36
CA ILE A 57 3.90 -0.79 -1.26
C ILE A 57 4.15 -1.72 -0.07
N ASP A 58 4.16 -3.03 -0.27
CA ASP A 58 4.44 -4.02 0.78
C ASP A 58 5.75 -3.70 1.52
N THR A 59 6.84 -3.47 0.78
CA THR A 59 8.14 -3.10 1.36
C THR A 59 8.07 -1.80 2.14
N ALA A 60 7.42 -0.76 1.61
CA ALA A 60 7.31 0.52 2.32
C ALA A 60 6.48 0.38 3.61
N MET A 61 5.40 -0.40 3.59
CA MET A 61 4.59 -0.67 4.77
C MET A 61 5.35 -1.50 5.80
N ASP A 62 6.14 -2.49 5.37
CA ASP A 62 6.94 -3.35 6.27
C ASP A 62 8.11 -2.58 6.90
N SER A 63 8.74 -1.67 6.14
CA SER A 63 9.81 -0.79 6.63
C SER A 63 9.32 0.34 7.53
N PHE A 64 8.02 0.63 7.60
CA PHE A 64 7.54 1.78 8.36
C PHE A 64 7.70 1.60 9.87
N SER A 65 8.26 2.60 10.53
CA SER A 65 8.31 2.70 11.99
C SER A 65 8.03 4.13 12.46
N PRO A 66 7.09 4.33 13.41
CA PRO A 66 6.87 5.63 14.03
C PRO A 66 7.91 5.96 15.10
N ALA A 67 8.84 5.05 15.41
CA ALA A 67 9.80 5.22 16.48
C ALA A 67 10.88 6.27 16.12
N PRO A 68 11.33 7.09 17.09
CA PRO A 68 12.39 8.07 16.86
C PRO A 68 13.78 7.44 16.68
N ASP A 69 14.02 6.24 17.21
CA ASP A 69 15.26 5.45 17.17
C ASP A 69 15.23 4.35 16.11
N ARG A 70 14.53 4.62 15.00
CA ARG A 70 14.34 3.69 13.88
C ARG A 70 15.66 3.15 13.34
N GLY A 71 15.67 1.86 12.98
CA GLY A 71 16.84 1.19 12.41
C GLY A 71 17.16 1.65 10.98
N ASP A 72 18.36 1.30 10.48
CA ASP A 72 18.89 1.76 9.17
C ASP A 72 18.01 1.46 7.96
N HIS A 73 17.13 0.45 8.05
CA HIS A 73 16.22 0.04 6.99
C HIS A 73 14.77 0.50 7.20
N GLN A 74 14.50 1.22 8.30
CA GLN A 74 13.17 1.70 8.61
C GLN A 74 12.94 3.09 8.04
N ILE A 75 11.70 3.34 7.61
CA ILE A 75 11.27 4.62 7.05
C ILE A 75 10.31 5.33 7.99
N ASP A 76 10.38 6.66 8.02
CA ASP A 76 9.42 7.49 8.74
C ASP A 76 8.17 7.76 7.90
N GLU A 77 7.23 8.50 8.50
CA GLU A 77 5.97 8.84 7.83
C GLU A 77 6.19 9.65 6.54
N ALA A 78 7.17 10.55 6.52
CA ALA A 78 7.43 11.40 5.36
C ALA A 78 7.93 10.56 4.17
N GLN A 79 8.89 9.66 4.43
CA GLN A 79 9.38 8.74 3.41
C GLN A 79 8.30 7.73 3.01
N LEU A 80 7.49 7.23 3.96
CA LEU A 80 6.35 6.37 3.65
C LEU A 80 5.39 7.04 2.67
N ARG A 81 4.97 8.29 2.94
CA ARG A 81 4.08 9.06 2.03
C ARG A 81 4.66 9.20 0.62
N LYS A 82 5.97 9.40 0.51
CA LYS A 82 6.67 9.51 -0.77
C LYS A 82 6.62 8.21 -1.57
N GLU A 83 6.96 7.09 -0.94
CA GLU A 83 6.95 5.77 -1.59
C GLU A 83 5.52 5.37 -2.00
N LEU A 84 4.56 5.54 -1.10
CA LEU A 84 3.15 5.26 -1.39
C LEU A 84 2.60 6.15 -2.50
N GLY A 85 2.94 7.44 -2.51
CA GLY A 85 2.54 8.38 -3.56
C GLY A 85 3.05 7.95 -4.93
N ALA A 86 4.33 7.55 -5.04
CA ALA A 86 4.92 7.07 -6.27
C ALA A 86 4.26 5.76 -6.76
N ALA A 87 4.02 4.81 -5.85
CA ALA A 87 3.39 3.55 -6.19
C ALA A 87 1.92 3.72 -6.61
N ILE A 88 1.15 4.54 -5.90
CA ILE A 88 -0.27 4.81 -6.22
C ILE A 88 -0.40 5.51 -7.57
N GLU A 89 0.51 6.44 -7.89
CA GLU A 89 0.54 7.06 -9.21
C GLU A 89 0.86 6.05 -10.31
N GLN A 90 1.76 5.10 -10.06
CA GLN A 90 2.03 4.01 -11.00
C GLN A 90 0.79 3.12 -11.21
N LEU A 91 0.02 2.82 -10.15
CA LEU A 91 -1.24 2.08 -10.28
C LEU A 91 -2.30 2.85 -11.09
N ARG A 92 -2.34 4.19 -11.02
CA ARG A 92 -3.19 5.02 -11.90
C ARG A 92 -2.76 4.90 -13.37
N LYS A 93 -1.45 4.99 -13.65
CA LYS A 93 -0.90 4.83 -15.00
C LYS A 93 -1.20 3.46 -15.61
N LEU A 94 -1.15 2.41 -14.78
CA LEU A 94 -1.51 1.04 -15.17
C LEU A 94 -3.04 0.83 -15.28
N GLY A 95 -3.86 1.83 -14.94
CA GLY A 95 -5.31 1.79 -15.09
C GLY A 95 -6.05 0.95 -14.04
N TYR A 96 -5.43 0.72 -12.88
CA TYR A 96 -6.06 0.06 -11.73
C TYR A 96 -6.85 1.03 -10.86
N LEU A 97 -6.50 2.32 -10.89
CA LEU A 97 -7.14 3.39 -10.13
C LEU A 97 -7.67 4.47 -11.09
N ALA A 98 -8.69 5.20 -10.65
CA ALA A 98 -9.14 6.40 -11.35
C ALA A 98 -8.07 7.50 -11.27
N LYS A 99 -8.02 8.34 -12.32
CA LYS A 99 -7.19 9.54 -12.33
C LYS A 99 -7.71 10.56 -11.32
#